data_AF-A0AAD9UNZ1-F1
#
_entry.id   AF-A0AAD9UNZ1-F1
#
_cell.length_a   1.000
_cell.length_b   1.000
_cell.length_c   1.000
_cell.angle_alpha   90.00
_cell.angle_beta   90.00
_cell.angle_gamma   90.00
#
_symmetry.space_group_name_H-M   'P 1'
#
loop_
_entity.id
_entity.type
_entity.pdbx_description
1 polymer ?
#
loop_
_entity_poly.entity_id
_entity_poly.type
_entity_poly.pdbx_seq_one_letter_code
_entity_poly.pdbx_strand_id
1 'polypeptide(L)'
;MKHAFKLGTPSNASSEYEDVDFMYEYPDPYASMMNNDEMGNLGIENATQVPSMQATDLKRGGTPLSQHQLTTMKREHYIDNSLRYNIGEKVLFYQLQAELLAHKRRYKEALSAVLVAEELSGTSTVLNAIKMICMYQLNDEAKFKELKEELLNSRFDSLSESLKQQVIGTIQVSNWVPEFLSCLDSMKSRGT
;
A
#
# COMPACT_ATOMS: atom_id res chain seq x y z
N MET A 1 34.95 22.24 -65.62
CA MET A 1 36.32 22.34 -65.09
C MET A 1 36.31 21.88 -63.64
N LYS A 2 37.18 20.94 -63.30
CA LYS A 2 37.41 20.43 -61.94
C LYS A 2 38.29 21.44 -61.18
N HIS A 3 37.94 21.79 -59.96
CA HIS A 3 38.93 22.15 -58.94
C HIS A 3 38.58 21.50 -57.61
N ALA A 4 39.60 20.85 -57.07
CA ALA A 4 39.65 20.09 -55.84
C ALA A 4 40.49 20.86 -54.79
N PHE A 5 40.54 20.29 -53.58
CA PHE A 5 41.46 20.57 -52.45
C PHE A 5 41.09 21.77 -51.55
N LYS A 6 41.24 21.73 -50.21
CA LYS A 6 41.98 20.83 -49.30
C LYS A 6 41.41 20.97 -47.87
N LEU A 7 41.34 19.88 -47.12
CA LEU A 7 41.17 19.85 -45.66
C LEU A 7 42.41 20.43 -44.97
N GLY A 8 42.19 21.29 -43.97
CA GLY A 8 43.19 21.79 -43.02
C GLY A 8 42.68 21.58 -41.59
N THR A 9 43.51 20.98 -40.77
CA THR A 9 43.32 20.52 -39.38
C THR A 9 42.97 21.64 -38.38
N PRO A 10 42.24 21.34 -37.29
CA PRO A 10 42.11 22.26 -36.16
C PRO A 10 43.38 22.18 -35.29
N SER A 11 43.98 23.32 -34.98
CA SER A 11 45.07 23.44 -34.01
C SER A 11 44.63 24.28 -32.80
N ASN A 12 44.69 23.64 -31.63
CA ASN A 12 44.85 24.19 -30.28
C ASN A 12 44.04 25.44 -29.90
N ALA A 13 42.91 25.20 -29.24
CA ALA A 13 42.51 26.01 -28.10
C ALA A 13 42.57 25.11 -26.86
N SER A 14 43.57 25.36 -26.02
CA SER A 14 43.80 24.77 -24.71
C SER A 14 42.62 25.06 -23.78
N SER A 15 41.89 24.01 -23.42
CA SER A 15 40.86 24.03 -22.38
C SER A 15 41.53 23.62 -21.07
N GLU A 16 41.95 24.60 -20.28
CA GLU A 16 42.34 24.41 -18.88
C GLU A 16 41.07 24.07 -18.09
N TYR A 17 40.85 22.78 -17.83
CA TYR A 17 39.99 22.33 -16.75
C TYR A 17 40.88 22.24 -15.50
N GLU A 18 40.72 23.18 -14.59
CA GLU A 18 41.20 23.00 -13.22
C GLU A 18 40.32 21.94 -12.55
N ASP A 19 40.92 20.79 -12.26
CA ASP A 19 40.34 19.73 -11.42
C ASP A 19 40.18 20.28 -10.00
N VAL A 20 38.97 20.71 -9.64
CA VAL A 20 38.64 21.09 -8.26
C VAL A 20 38.16 19.84 -7.54
N ASP A 21 39.07 19.20 -6.82
CA ASP A 21 38.80 18.09 -5.88
C ASP A 21 37.89 18.59 -4.74
N PHE A 22 36.57 18.47 -4.90
CA PHE A 22 35.62 18.65 -3.81
C PHE A 22 35.46 17.33 -3.04
N MET A 23 36.44 17.04 -2.18
CA MET A 23 36.32 16.04 -1.11
C MET A 23 35.38 16.56 -0.02
N TYR A 24 34.07 16.31 -0.17
CA TYR A 24 33.15 16.35 0.95
C TYR A 24 33.13 14.97 1.61
N GLU A 25 33.89 14.82 2.71
CA GLU A 25 33.65 13.75 3.68
C GLU A 25 32.24 13.95 4.26
N TYR A 26 31.28 13.16 3.80
CA TYR A 26 30.02 12.99 4.52
C TYR A 26 30.31 12.09 5.74
N PRO A 27 30.17 12.58 6.98
CA PRO A 27 30.23 11.70 8.14
C PRO A 27 29.03 10.75 8.09
N ASP A 28 29.30 9.45 7.95
CA ASP A 28 28.29 8.39 8.03
C ASP A 28 27.73 8.29 9.45
N PRO A 29 26.44 8.61 9.68
CA PRO A 29 25.84 8.55 11.01
C PRO A 29 25.67 7.12 11.55
N TYR A 30 25.96 6.09 10.75
CA TYR A 30 25.91 4.68 11.16
C TYR A 30 27.27 4.10 11.56
N ALA A 31 28.38 4.83 11.34
CA ALA A 31 29.73 4.34 11.62
C ALA A 31 30.01 4.10 13.12
N SER A 32 29.20 4.64 14.04
CA SER A 32 29.42 4.50 15.48
C SER A 32 28.63 3.36 16.15
N MET A 33 27.88 2.53 15.40
CA MET A 33 27.07 1.46 16.00
C MET A 33 27.71 0.06 15.93
N MET A 34 28.91 -0.05 15.39
CA MET A 34 29.65 -1.33 15.33
C MET A 34 30.86 -1.26 16.26
N ASN A 35 30.63 -1.32 17.57
CA ASN A 35 31.60 -1.78 18.57
C ASN A 35 30.91 -1.89 19.94
N ASN A 36 30.37 -3.07 20.25
CA ASN A 36 30.85 -3.89 21.37
C ASN A 36 29.91 -5.07 21.66
N ASP A 37 30.57 -6.20 21.89
CA ASP A 37 30.07 -7.43 22.46
C ASP A 37 29.24 -7.20 23.73
N GLU A 38 27.95 -7.54 23.68
CA GLU A 38 27.22 -8.11 24.82
C GLU A 38 26.29 -9.21 24.30
N MET A 39 26.77 -10.47 24.37
CA MET A 39 25.90 -11.64 24.42
C MET A 39 25.04 -11.57 25.70
N GLY A 40 23.92 -10.86 25.62
CA GLY A 40 22.84 -10.89 26.58
C GLY A 40 21.80 -11.91 26.16
N ASN A 41 21.80 -13.06 26.82
CA ASN A 41 20.79 -14.10 26.74
C ASN A 41 19.38 -13.52 27.00
N LEU A 42 18.59 -13.28 25.95
CA LEU A 42 17.17 -12.92 26.07
C LEU A 42 16.33 -14.03 25.43
N GLY A 43 15.56 -14.68 26.29
CA GLY A 43 14.77 -15.86 26.02
C GLY A 43 13.93 -15.76 24.75
N ILE A 44 14.06 -16.80 23.94
CA ILE A 44 13.14 -17.13 22.86
C ILE A 44 11.84 -17.63 23.53
N GLU A 45 11.08 -16.71 24.11
CA GLU A 45 9.74 -16.95 24.67
C GLU A 45 8.82 -15.81 24.23
N ASN A 46 8.56 -15.77 22.93
CA ASN A 46 7.23 -15.46 22.40
C ASN A 46 7.28 -15.69 20.90
N ALA A 47 6.95 -16.92 20.51
CA ALA A 47 6.41 -17.15 19.18
C ALA A 47 5.32 -16.11 18.96
N THR A 48 5.54 -15.22 17.99
CA THR A 48 4.54 -14.30 17.46
C THR A 48 3.25 -15.08 17.34
N GLN A 49 2.30 -14.82 18.24
CA GLN A 49 0.99 -15.42 18.19
C GLN A 49 0.40 -14.95 16.87
N VAL A 50 0.46 -15.82 15.86
CA VAL A 50 -0.44 -15.78 14.73
C VAL A 50 -1.83 -15.61 15.36
N PRO A 51 -2.62 -14.59 15.02
CA PRO A 51 -3.99 -14.52 15.49
C PRO A 51 -4.65 -15.82 15.01
N SER A 52 -4.82 -16.75 15.92
CA SER A 52 -5.58 -17.97 15.71
C SER A 52 -7.00 -17.50 15.49
N MET A 53 -7.41 -17.39 14.22
CA MET A 53 -8.81 -17.29 13.87
C MET A 53 -9.46 -18.55 14.39
N GLN A 54 -10.10 -18.47 15.55
CA GLN A 54 -10.94 -19.54 16.05
C GLN A 54 -12.01 -19.78 14.98
N ALA A 55 -12.06 -21.00 14.45
CA ALA A 55 -12.96 -21.43 13.38
C ALA A 55 -14.46 -21.33 13.71
N THR A 56 -14.82 -20.74 14.85
CA THR A 56 -16.18 -20.51 15.31
C THR A 56 -16.76 -19.17 14.89
N ASP A 57 -15.96 -18.21 14.38
CA ASP A 57 -16.46 -16.92 13.87
C ASP A 57 -16.96 -16.98 12.41
N LEU A 58 -16.92 -18.15 11.78
CA LEU A 58 -17.43 -18.39 10.43
C LEU A 58 -18.96 -18.41 10.31
N LYS A 59 -19.68 -18.12 11.40
CA LYS A 59 -21.13 -17.90 11.39
C LYS A 59 -21.44 -16.47 11.82
N ARG A 60 -21.38 -15.53 10.88
CA ARG A 60 -22.28 -14.35 10.76
C ARG A 60 -21.64 -13.37 9.79
N GLY A 61 -22.41 -12.94 8.78
CA GLY A 61 -22.05 -11.77 7.99
C GLY A 61 -21.66 -10.64 8.94
N GLY A 62 -20.45 -10.11 8.74
CA GLY A 62 -19.92 -9.06 9.59
C GLY A 62 -20.88 -7.89 9.66
N THR A 63 -20.94 -7.24 10.83
CA THR A 63 -21.78 -6.05 11.00
C THR A 63 -21.25 -4.97 10.04
N PRO A 64 -22.08 -4.45 9.11
CA PRO A 64 -21.65 -3.40 8.19
C PRO A 64 -21.12 -2.20 8.97
N LEU A 65 -20.06 -1.57 8.46
CA LEU A 65 -19.55 -0.34 9.05
C LEU A 65 -20.62 0.75 8.90
N SER A 66 -21.09 1.29 10.03
CA SER A 66 -22.12 2.33 10.01
C SER A 66 -21.56 3.63 9.43
N GLN A 67 -22.43 4.43 8.81
CA GLN A 67 -22.03 5.73 8.28
C GLN A 67 -21.43 6.64 9.36
N HIS A 68 -21.91 6.54 10.60
CA HIS A 68 -21.34 7.25 11.73
C HIS A 68 -19.90 6.79 11.99
N GLN A 69 -19.62 5.48 11.99
CA GLN A 69 -18.27 4.95 12.21
C GLN A 69 -17.30 5.45 11.13
N LEU A 70 -17.71 5.41 9.87
CA LEU A 70 -16.90 5.94 8.75
C LEU A 70 -16.62 7.44 8.92
N THR A 71 -17.62 8.20 9.34
CA THR A 71 -17.49 9.65 9.56
C THR A 71 -16.52 9.97 10.70
N THR A 72 -16.61 9.23 11.81
CA THR A 72 -15.70 9.36 12.96
C THR A 72 -14.26 9.05 12.56
N MET A 73 -14.04 7.89 11.93
CA MET A 73 -12.71 7.47 11.46
C MET A 73 -12.05 8.50 10.54
N LYS A 74 -12.81 9.04 9.59
CA LYS A 74 -12.35 10.09 8.68
C LYS A 74 -11.91 11.35 9.44
N ARG A 75 -12.76 11.82 10.37
CA ARG A 75 -12.54 13.07 11.12
C ARG A 75 -11.30 12.96 12.01
N GLU A 76 -11.18 11.88 12.76
CA GLU A 76 -10.05 11.61 13.65
C GLU A 76 -8.75 11.58 12.84
N HIS A 77 -8.73 10.82 11.74
CA HIS A 77 -7.55 10.70 10.90
C HIS A 77 -7.12 12.03 10.27
N TYR A 78 -8.08 12.86 9.85
CA TYR A 78 -7.79 14.19 9.33
C TYR A 78 -7.19 15.10 10.42
N ILE A 79 -7.73 15.08 11.64
CA ILE A 79 -7.21 15.90 12.75
C ILE A 79 -5.77 15.50 13.07
N ASP A 80 -5.53 14.20 13.26
CA ASP A 80 -4.24 13.65 13.70
C ASP A 80 -3.13 13.79 12.65
N ASN A 81 -3.50 13.81 11.38
CA ASN A 81 -2.55 13.85 10.25
C ASN A 81 -2.73 15.10 9.39
N SER A 82 -3.32 16.18 9.94
CA SER A 82 -3.55 17.40 9.17
C SER A 82 -2.22 18.06 8.78
N LEU A 83 -1.97 18.13 7.48
CA LEU A 83 -0.77 18.75 6.92
C LEU A 83 -1.10 20.10 6.31
N ARG A 84 -0.15 21.04 6.37
CA ARG A 84 -0.26 22.36 5.73
C ARG A 84 0.19 22.31 4.27
N TYR A 85 -0.46 21.48 3.47
CA TYR A 85 -0.24 21.37 2.02
C TYR A 85 -1.40 21.97 1.22
N ASN A 86 -1.17 22.23 -0.08
CA ASN A 86 -2.27 22.57 -0.98
C ASN A 86 -3.20 21.36 -1.19
N ILE A 87 -4.41 21.57 -1.72
CA ILE A 87 -5.42 20.50 -1.82
C ILE A 87 -4.92 19.33 -2.68
N GLY A 88 -4.23 19.59 -3.79
CA GLY A 88 -3.71 18.54 -4.68
C GLY A 88 -2.65 17.67 -4.00
N GLU A 89 -1.72 18.30 -3.28
CA GLU A 89 -0.69 17.61 -2.48
C GLU A 89 -1.30 16.79 -1.35
N LYS A 90 -2.38 17.29 -0.71
CA LYS A 90 -3.11 16.54 0.32
C LYS A 90 -3.73 15.27 -0.23
N VAL A 91 -4.36 15.35 -1.41
CA VAL A 91 -4.98 14.18 -2.06
C VAL A 91 -3.93 13.12 -2.35
N LEU A 92 -2.83 13.50 -3.00
CA LEU A 92 -1.73 12.59 -3.31
C LEU A 92 -1.12 11.98 -2.04
N PHE A 93 -0.94 12.79 -0.99
CA PHE A 93 -0.46 12.33 0.30
C PHE A 93 -1.38 11.25 0.89
N TYR A 94 -2.68 11.51 1.00
CA TYR A 94 -3.62 10.55 1.61
C TYR A 94 -3.80 9.30 0.75
N GLN A 95 -3.75 9.42 -0.57
CA GLN A 95 -3.78 8.26 -1.48
C GLN A 95 -2.54 7.37 -1.30
N LEU A 96 -1.34 7.97 -1.28
CA LEU A 96 -0.10 7.23 -1.01
C LEU A 96 -0.09 6.62 0.40
N GLN A 97 -0.54 7.38 1.39
CA GLN A 97 -0.65 6.92 2.76
C GLN A 97 -1.60 5.71 2.86
N ALA A 98 -2.75 5.76 2.20
CA ALA A 98 -3.71 4.67 2.16
C ALA A 98 -3.09 3.39 1.56
N GLU A 99 -2.39 3.50 0.44
CA GLU A 99 -1.75 2.36 -0.22
C GLU A 99 -0.65 1.73 0.67
N LEU A 100 0.21 2.56 1.27
CA LEU A 100 1.25 2.10 2.20
C LEU A 100 0.66 1.43 3.45
N LEU A 101 -0.42 1.99 4.01
CA LEU A 101 -1.10 1.42 5.17
C LEU A 101 -1.79 0.10 4.83
N ALA A 102 -2.41 -0.01 3.66
CA ALA A 102 -3.00 -1.26 3.16
C ALA A 102 -1.92 -2.34 3.00
N HIS A 103 -0.76 -1.99 2.44
CA HIS A 103 0.38 -2.90 2.34
C HIS A 103 0.90 -3.37 3.71
N LYS A 104 0.91 -2.48 4.70
CA LYS A 104 1.25 -2.79 6.10
C LYS A 104 0.12 -3.49 6.87
N ARG A 105 -0.97 -3.89 6.20
CA ARG A 105 -2.16 -4.53 6.79
C ARG A 105 -2.85 -3.70 7.88
N ARG A 106 -2.66 -2.38 7.87
CA ARG A 106 -3.33 -1.42 8.78
C ARG A 106 -4.63 -0.92 8.16
N TYR A 107 -5.57 -1.84 7.92
CA TYR A 107 -6.74 -1.60 7.06
C TYR A 107 -7.71 -0.54 7.57
N LYS A 108 -7.86 -0.37 8.90
CA LYS A 108 -8.72 0.69 9.46
C LYS A 108 -8.19 2.07 9.11
N GLU A 109 -6.89 2.28 9.28
CA GLU A 109 -6.25 3.56 9.01
C GLU A 109 -6.10 3.80 7.52
N ALA A 110 -5.83 2.75 6.74
CA ALA A 110 -5.87 2.82 5.28
C ALA A 110 -7.25 3.28 4.81
N LEU A 111 -8.33 2.70 5.36
CA LEU A 111 -9.70 3.13 5.08
C LEU A 111 -9.93 4.58 5.49
N SER A 112 -9.48 5.01 6.67
CA SER A 112 -9.59 6.41 7.08
C SER A 112 -8.90 7.37 6.11
N ALA A 113 -7.67 7.04 5.67
CA ALA A 113 -6.93 7.84 4.69
C ALA A 113 -7.66 7.89 3.34
N VAL A 114 -8.24 6.77 2.87
CA VAL A 114 -9.07 6.74 1.66
C VAL A 114 -10.26 7.69 1.79
N LEU A 115 -10.99 7.65 2.90
CA LEU A 115 -12.18 8.49 3.11
C LEU A 115 -11.84 9.98 3.10
N VAL A 116 -10.65 10.36 3.59
CA VAL A 116 -10.17 11.74 3.54
C VAL A 116 -9.80 12.12 2.10
N ALA A 117 -9.08 11.27 1.36
CA ALA A 117 -8.73 11.52 -0.04
C ALA A 117 -9.97 11.66 -0.93
N GLU A 118 -10.99 10.83 -0.69
CA GLU A 118 -12.26 10.84 -1.40
C GLU A 118 -13.07 12.11 -1.14
N GLU A 119 -13.05 12.63 0.09
CA GLU A 119 -13.70 13.91 0.41
C GLU A 119 -13.03 15.09 -0.32
N LEU A 120 -11.71 15.03 -0.50
CA LEU A 120 -10.94 16.11 -1.12
C LEU A 120 -10.97 16.08 -2.66
N SER A 121 -11.08 14.90 -3.28
CA SER A 121 -10.94 14.73 -4.74
C SER A 121 -12.09 13.99 -5.43
N GLY A 122 -13.05 13.48 -4.67
CA GLY A 122 -14.08 12.58 -5.17
C GLY A 122 -13.60 11.13 -5.26
N THR A 123 -14.42 10.28 -5.87
CA THR A 123 -14.11 8.87 -6.07
C THR A 123 -13.10 8.66 -7.18
N SER A 124 -12.22 7.67 -7.02
CA SER A 124 -11.30 7.23 -8.07
C SER A 124 -11.13 5.71 -8.02
N THR A 125 -10.72 5.11 -9.14
CA THR A 125 -10.47 3.66 -9.24
C THR A 125 -9.44 3.19 -8.20
N VAL A 126 -8.42 4.00 -7.92
CA VAL A 126 -7.40 3.69 -6.90
C VAL A 126 -8.01 3.68 -5.50
N LEU A 127 -8.80 4.71 -5.16
CA LEU A 127 -9.46 4.80 -3.86
C LEU A 127 -10.46 3.66 -3.67
N ASN A 128 -11.22 3.31 -4.72
CA ASN A 128 -12.16 2.19 -4.69
C ASN A 128 -11.44 0.85 -4.55
N ALA A 129 -10.29 0.65 -5.20
CA ALA A 129 -9.46 -0.55 -5.04
C ALA A 129 -8.97 -0.73 -3.60
N ILE A 130 -8.43 0.31 -2.99
CA ILE A 130 -7.96 0.26 -1.59
C ILE A 130 -9.16 0.05 -0.65
N LYS A 131 -10.27 0.75 -0.89
CA LYS A 131 -11.51 0.60 -0.11
C LYS A 131 -12.04 -0.83 -0.18
N MET A 132 -12.06 -1.45 -1.37
CA MET A 132 -12.51 -2.84 -1.55
C MET A 132 -11.68 -3.80 -0.71
N ILE A 133 -10.35 -3.67 -0.74
CA ILE A 133 -9.44 -4.49 0.09
C ILE A 133 -9.77 -4.28 1.57
N CYS A 134 -9.91 -3.03 2.02
CA CYS A 134 -10.22 -2.73 3.41
C CYS A 134 -11.59 -3.30 3.83
N MET A 135 -12.64 -3.17 3.02
CA MET A 135 -13.96 -3.71 3.34
C MET A 135 -13.94 -5.23 3.47
N TYR A 136 -13.22 -5.93 2.58
CA TYR A 136 -13.02 -7.36 2.70
C TYR A 136 -12.33 -7.74 4.03
N GLN A 137 -11.23 -7.08 4.35
CA GLN A 137 -10.43 -7.38 5.55
C GLN A 137 -11.14 -6.98 6.86
N LEU A 138 -12.08 -6.04 6.79
CA LEU A 138 -12.91 -5.60 7.91
C LEU A 138 -14.26 -6.34 7.98
N ASN A 139 -14.46 -7.39 7.17
CA ASN A 139 -15.67 -8.21 7.10
C ASN A 139 -16.95 -7.45 6.73
N ASP A 140 -16.86 -6.34 5.99
CA ASP A 140 -18.02 -5.66 5.41
C ASP A 140 -18.33 -6.27 4.02
N GLU A 141 -19.01 -7.42 4.03
CA GLU A 141 -19.28 -8.19 2.82
C GLU A 141 -20.15 -7.46 1.80
N ALA A 142 -21.13 -6.69 2.27
CA ALA A 142 -22.08 -6.00 1.40
C ALA A 142 -21.34 -4.95 0.57
N LYS A 143 -20.56 -4.10 1.24
CA LYS A 143 -19.81 -3.04 0.59
C LYS A 143 -18.62 -3.57 -0.22
N PHE A 144 -18.02 -4.68 0.22
CA PHE A 144 -17.03 -5.39 -0.56
C PHE A 144 -17.60 -5.87 -1.92
N LYS A 145 -18.78 -6.51 -1.94
CA LYS A 145 -19.40 -7.02 -3.17
C LYS A 145 -19.69 -5.90 -4.16
N GLU A 146 -20.26 -4.80 -3.68
CA GLU A 146 -20.52 -3.60 -4.49
C GLU A 146 -19.24 -3.06 -5.15
N LEU A 147 -18.20 -2.83 -4.35
CA LEU A 147 -16.92 -2.30 -4.84
C LEU A 147 -16.21 -3.28 -5.79
N LYS A 148 -16.32 -4.59 -5.54
CA LYS A 148 -15.77 -5.62 -6.42
C LYS A 148 -16.41 -5.59 -7.80
N GLU A 149 -17.72 -5.47 -7.88
CA GLU A 149 -18.43 -5.38 -9.17
C GLU A 149 -18.06 -4.10 -9.92
N GLU A 150 -18.01 -2.97 -9.23
CA GLU A 150 -17.59 -1.68 -9.81
C GLU A 150 -16.15 -1.74 -10.38
N LEU A 151 -15.23 -2.37 -9.65
CA LEU A 151 -13.83 -2.50 -10.06
C LEU A 151 -13.64 -3.44 -11.25
N LEU A 152 -14.39 -4.54 -11.30
CA LEU A 152 -14.33 -5.46 -12.44
C LEU A 152 -14.81 -4.79 -13.75
N ASN A 153 -15.71 -3.82 -13.65
CA ASN A 153 -16.21 -3.06 -14.80
C ASN A 153 -15.26 -1.95 -15.27
N SER A 154 -14.42 -1.40 -14.39
CA SER A 154 -13.62 -0.18 -14.66
C SER A 154 -12.23 -0.42 -15.26
N ARG A 155 -11.80 -1.68 -15.40
CA ARG A 155 -10.44 -2.11 -15.82
C ARG A 155 -9.32 -1.61 -14.87
N PHE A 156 -8.34 -2.47 -14.58
CA PHE A 156 -7.32 -2.22 -13.57
C PHE A 156 -6.12 -1.37 -14.04
N ASP A 157 -6.23 -0.69 -15.18
CA ASP A 157 -5.08 -0.09 -15.87
C ASP A 157 -4.49 1.13 -15.14
N SER A 158 -5.28 1.77 -14.27
CA SER A 158 -4.85 2.94 -13.48
C SER A 158 -4.24 2.57 -12.12
N LEU A 159 -4.16 1.29 -11.75
CA LEU A 159 -3.64 0.86 -10.47
C LEU A 159 -2.12 0.67 -10.54
N SER A 160 -1.43 0.93 -9.42
CA SER A 160 -0.05 0.47 -9.27
C SER A 160 0.02 -1.05 -9.39
N GLU A 161 1.13 -1.60 -9.86
CA GLU A 161 1.27 -3.05 -10.03
C GLU A 161 1.10 -3.79 -8.69
N SER A 162 1.60 -3.21 -7.59
CA SER A 162 1.41 -3.77 -6.25
C SER A 162 -0.06 -3.80 -5.83
N LEU A 163 -0.77 -2.69 -6.01
CA LEU A 163 -2.19 -2.60 -5.68
C LEU A 163 -3.03 -3.53 -6.56
N LYS A 164 -2.71 -3.63 -7.86
CA LYS A 164 -3.35 -4.56 -8.79
C LYS A 164 -3.22 -6.01 -8.33
N GLN A 165 -2.03 -6.43 -7.92
CA GLN A 165 -1.81 -7.77 -7.36
C GLN A 165 -2.62 -8.00 -6.08
N GLN A 166 -2.69 -7.01 -5.19
CA GLN A 166 -3.49 -7.11 -3.96
C GLN A 166 -4.99 -7.20 -4.25
N VAL A 167 -5.51 -6.45 -5.22
CA VAL A 167 -6.90 -6.51 -5.66
C VAL A 167 -7.22 -7.88 -6.23
N ILE A 168 -6.40 -8.38 -7.16
CA ILE A 168 -6.57 -9.71 -7.77
C ILE A 168 -6.55 -10.80 -6.69
N GLY A 169 -5.55 -10.77 -5.80
CA GLY A 169 -5.43 -11.74 -4.71
C GLY A 169 -6.66 -11.70 -3.80
N THR A 170 -7.14 -10.52 -3.44
CA THR A 170 -8.33 -10.34 -2.60
C THR A 170 -9.58 -10.91 -3.28
N ILE A 171 -9.76 -10.66 -4.58
CA ILE A 171 -10.86 -11.22 -5.37
C ILE A 171 -10.78 -12.75 -5.41
N GLN A 172 -9.61 -13.32 -5.68
CA GLN A 172 -9.40 -14.77 -5.74
C GLN A 172 -9.71 -15.43 -4.39
N VAL A 173 -9.19 -14.90 -3.30
CA VAL A 173 -9.45 -15.41 -1.95
C VAL A 173 -10.94 -15.32 -1.62
N SER A 174 -11.59 -14.20 -1.95
CA SER A 174 -13.04 -14.03 -1.73
C SER A 174 -13.91 -15.06 -2.47
N ASN A 175 -13.44 -15.59 -3.60
CA ASN A 175 -14.15 -16.59 -4.38
C ASN A 175 -13.94 -18.00 -3.83
N TRP A 176 -12.70 -18.34 -3.45
CA TRP A 176 -12.36 -19.71 -3.05
C TRP A 176 -12.69 -20.03 -1.59
N VAL A 177 -12.58 -19.06 -0.67
CA VAL A 177 -12.84 -19.29 0.77
C VAL A 177 -14.22 -19.92 1.03
N PRO A 178 -15.34 -19.44 0.44
CA PRO A 178 -16.65 -20.08 0.63
C PRO A 178 -16.69 -21.54 0.17
N GLU A 179 -16.06 -21.87 -0.95
CA GLU A 179 -16.00 -23.25 -1.49
C GLU A 179 -15.21 -24.17 -0.56
N PHE A 180 -14.08 -23.68 -0.04
CA PHE A 180 -13.25 -24.41 0.91
C PHE A 180 -14.03 -24.70 2.20
N LEU A 181 -14.72 -23.70 2.75
CA LEU A 181 -15.54 -23.85 3.95
C LEU A 181 -16.70 -24.83 3.74
N SER A 182 -17.36 -24.76 2.59
CA SER A 182 -18.42 -25.71 2.22
C SER A 182 -17.91 -27.15 2.14
N CYS A 183 -16.70 -27.34 1.62
CA CYS A 183 -16.04 -28.65 1.59
C CYS A 183 -15.74 -29.18 3.01
N LEU A 184 -15.19 -28.31 3.89
CA LEU A 184 -14.95 -28.67 5.30
C LEU A 184 -16.25 -29.07 6.02
N ASP A 185 -17.32 -28.32 5.84
CA ASP A 185 -18.63 -28.62 6.42
C ASP A 185 -19.21 -29.96 5.89
N SER A 186 -19.00 -30.25 4.61
CA SER A 186 -19.40 -31.51 3.97
C SER A 186 -18.61 -32.70 4.50
N MET A 187 -17.33 -32.52 4.84
CA MET A 187 -16.53 -33.58 5.47
C MET A 187 -16.93 -33.82 6.92
N LYS A 188 -17.22 -32.75 7.67
CA LYS A 188 -17.68 -32.83 9.06
C LYS A 188 -19.01 -33.58 9.19
N SER A 189 -19.94 -33.36 8.28
CA SER A 189 -21.25 -34.03 8.26
C SER A 189 -21.21 -35.50 7.84
N ARG A 190 -20.13 -35.96 7.18
CA ARG A 190 -19.92 -37.37 6.80
C ARG A 190 -19.20 -38.19 7.88
N GLY A 191 -18.61 -37.54 8.87
CA GLY A 191 -17.86 -38.19 9.97
C GLY A 191 -18.69 -38.49 11.23
N THR A 192 -20.00 -38.26 11.19
CA THR A 192 -21.00 -38.60 12.22
C THR A 192 -22.01 -39.58 11.64
#